data_AF-A0AAX3UZ82-F1
#
_entry.id   AF-A0AAX3UZ82-F1
#
_cell.length_a   1.000
_cell.length_b   1.000
_cell.length_c   1.000
_cell.angle_alpha   90.00
_cell.angle_beta   90.00
_cell.angle_gamma   90.00
#
_symmetry.space_group_name_H-M   'P 1'
#
loop_
_entity.id
_entity.type
_entity.pdbx_description
1 polymer ?
#
loop_
_entity_poly.entity_id
_entity_poly.type
_entity_poly.pdbx_seq_one_letter_code
_entity_poly.pdbx_strand_id
1 'polypeptide(L)'
;MPITPDTKNWTWVLERPCAECGFDSSAVAFADVPDLVRSNAVSWAEVLERENVTERPDGETWSALEYSAHVRDVFRIFKVRLEQMLEFDDPRFENWDQDATAEAERYNDQDPATVASELSDAAAEVANAFETVPEGSRQRRGLRSDGSAFTVESLAAYFIHDPIHHLHDVSA
;
A
#
# COMPACT_ATOMS: atom_id res chain seq x y z
N MET A 1 10.83 21.64 -3.82
CA MET A 1 11.96 20.92 -3.19
C MET A 1 11.60 19.45 -3.19
N PRO A 2 12.54 18.52 -3.37
CA PRO A 2 12.25 17.10 -3.21
C PRO A 2 11.83 16.84 -1.76
N ILE A 3 10.90 15.91 -1.57
CA ILE A 3 10.48 15.46 -0.24
C ILE A 3 11.63 14.66 0.38
N THR A 4 11.78 14.76 1.69
CA THR A 4 12.79 13.97 2.41
C THR A 4 12.44 12.49 2.25
N PRO A 5 13.32 11.66 1.66
CA PRO A 5 12.97 10.28 1.36
C PRO A 5 12.64 9.48 2.61
N ASP A 6 11.66 8.58 2.48
CA ASP A 6 11.35 7.66 3.57
C ASP A 6 12.42 6.56 3.66
N THR A 7 13.13 6.54 4.79
CA THR A 7 14.19 5.55 5.07
C THR A 7 13.77 4.53 6.12
N LYS A 8 12.52 4.59 6.60
CA LYS A 8 12.01 3.67 7.62
C LYS A 8 11.86 2.26 7.03
N ASN A 9 12.39 1.26 7.74
CA ASN A 9 12.02 -0.13 7.45
C ASN A 9 10.67 -0.43 8.11
N TRP A 10 9.58 -0.22 7.39
CA TRP A 10 8.22 -0.42 7.90
C TRP A 10 7.88 -1.85 8.32
N THR A 11 8.75 -2.84 8.14
CA THR A 11 8.47 -4.20 8.62
C THR A 11 8.29 -4.29 10.14
N TRP A 12 8.73 -3.29 10.92
CA TRP A 12 8.47 -3.21 12.36
C TRP A 12 6.98 -3.21 12.71
N VAL A 13 6.08 -2.81 11.79
CA VAL A 13 4.62 -2.82 12.03
C VAL A 13 4.06 -4.21 12.27
N LEU A 14 4.82 -5.25 11.91
CA LEU A 14 4.50 -6.65 12.22
C LEU A 14 4.81 -7.02 13.68
N GLU A 15 5.59 -6.21 14.39
CA GLU A 15 6.07 -6.49 15.74
C GLU A 15 5.32 -5.71 16.82
N ARG A 16 4.75 -4.55 16.46
CA ARG A 16 4.05 -3.66 17.40
C ARG A 16 3.06 -2.72 16.69
N PRO A 17 2.05 -2.20 17.41
CA PRO A 17 1.12 -1.24 16.85
C PRO A 17 1.79 0.06 16.37
N CYS A 18 1.24 0.64 15.31
CA CYS A 18 1.64 1.94 14.81
C CYS A 18 1.16 3.04 15.74
N ALA A 19 2.08 3.86 16.26
CA ALA A 19 1.76 4.95 17.18
C ALA A 19 1.06 6.14 16.48
N GLU A 20 1.18 6.22 15.15
CA GLU A 20 0.64 7.31 14.33
C GLU A 20 -0.83 7.00 13.97
N CYS A 21 -1.07 5.96 13.16
CA CYS A 21 -2.43 5.61 12.71
C CYS A 21 -3.17 4.63 13.64
N GLY A 22 -2.54 4.10 14.68
CA GLY A 22 -3.15 3.14 15.61
C GLY A 22 -3.29 1.70 15.08
N PHE A 23 -2.82 1.42 13.86
CA PHE A 23 -2.89 0.09 13.25
C PHE A 23 -2.14 -0.97 14.07
N ASP A 24 -2.77 -2.13 14.31
CA ASP A 24 -2.16 -3.27 14.99
C ASP A 24 -2.28 -4.53 14.10
N SER A 25 -1.15 -4.97 13.55
CA SER A 25 -1.11 -6.15 12.67
C SER A 25 -1.57 -7.44 13.36
N SER A 26 -1.45 -7.53 14.69
CA SER A 26 -1.86 -8.71 15.45
C SER A 26 -3.38 -8.85 15.57
N ALA A 27 -4.11 -7.76 15.32
CA ALA A 27 -5.58 -7.71 15.35
C ALA A 27 -6.23 -7.91 13.96
N VAL A 28 -5.45 -7.99 12.89
CA VAL A 28 -5.94 -8.16 11.51
C VAL A 28 -5.84 -9.62 11.11
N ALA A 29 -6.97 -10.28 10.86
CA ALA A 29 -6.93 -11.61 10.27
C ALA A 29 -6.69 -11.51 8.76
N PHE A 30 -6.03 -12.52 8.18
CA PHE A 30 -5.81 -12.59 6.73
C PHE A 30 -7.11 -12.42 5.92
N ALA A 31 -8.22 -12.96 6.43
CA ALA A 31 -9.53 -12.89 5.79
C ALA A 31 -10.16 -11.49 5.79
N ASP A 32 -9.70 -10.57 6.65
CA ASP A 32 -10.22 -9.21 6.74
C ASP A 32 -9.58 -8.27 5.70
N VAL A 33 -8.40 -8.63 5.20
CA VAL A 33 -7.60 -7.78 4.30
C VAL A 33 -8.37 -7.36 3.03
N PRO A 34 -9.10 -8.25 2.31
CA PRO A 34 -9.85 -7.84 1.12
C PRO A 34 -10.88 -6.74 1.40
N ASP A 35 -11.59 -6.81 2.52
CA ASP A 35 -12.61 -5.82 2.88
C ASP A 35 -11.99 -4.51 3.36
N LEU A 36 -10.87 -4.57 4.09
CA LEU A 36 -10.08 -3.39 4.44
C LEU A 36 -9.59 -2.63 3.20
N VAL A 37 -9.09 -3.34 2.19
CA VAL A 37 -8.66 -2.74 0.91
C VAL A 37 -9.82 -2.03 0.21
N ARG A 38 -10.98 -2.69 0.09
CA ARG A 38 -12.16 -2.12 -0.57
C ARG A 38 -12.67 -0.89 0.17
N SER A 39 -12.73 -0.93 1.49
CA SER A 39 -13.12 0.21 2.33
C SER A 39 -12.14 1.37 2.20
N ASN A 40 -10.84 1.08 2.12
CA ASN A 40 -9.80 2.09 1.92
C ASN A 40 -9.97 2.80 0.56
N ALA A 41 -10.23 2.05 -0.51
CA ALA A 41 -10.45 2.62 -1.84
C ALA A 41 -11.68 3.52 -1.92
N VAL A 42 -12.79 3.15 -1.26
CA VAL A 42 -13.98 4.01 -1.14
C VAL A 42 -13.64 5.33 -0.45
N SER A 43 -12.84 5.28 0.62
CA SER A 43 -12.44 6.47 1.37
C SER A 43 -11.56 7.40 0.52
N TRP A 44 -10.66 6.84 -0.29
CA TRP A 44 -9.85 7.62 -1.22
C TRP A 44 -10.66 8.32 -2.32
N ALA A 45 -11.75 7.72 -2.78
CA ALA A 45 -12.63 8.38 -3.75
C ALA A 45 -13.17 9.71 -3.20
N GLU A 46 -13.59 9.74 -1.93
CA GLU A 46 -14.03 10.98 -1.27
C GLU A 46 -12.90 11.99 -1.07
N VAL A 47 -11.68 11.53 -0.78
CA VAL A 47 -10.49 12.40 -0.66
C VAL A 47 -10.16 13.07 -2.00
N LEU A 48 -10.24 12.31 -3.09
CA LEU A 48 -9.88 12.77 -4.44
C LEU A 48 -10.87 13.79 -5.03
N GLU A 49 -12.06 13.94 -4.43
CA GLU A 49 -13.05 14.97 -4.80
C GLU A 49 -12.78 16.35 -4.15
N ARG A 50 -11.82 16.44 -3.22
CA ARG A 50 -11.49 17.70 -2.52
C ARG A 50 -10.82 18.70 -3.47
N GLU A 51 -11.14 19.98 -3.33
CA GLU A 51 -10.58 21.04 -4.20
C GLU A 51 -9.06 21.21 -4.07
N ASN A 52 -8.48 20.89 -2.90
CA ASN A 52 -7.08 21.07 -2.58
C ASN A 52 -6.24 19.78 -2.69
N VAL A 53 -6.72 18.77 -3.42
CA VAL A 53 -6.06 17.45 -3.50
C VAL A 53 -4.62 17.51 -4.02
N THR A 54 -4.27 18.51 -4.81
CA THR A 54 -2.92 18.73 -5.37
C THR A 54 -2.02 19.60 -4.50
N GLU A 55 -2.56 20.19 -3.43
CA GLU A 55 -1.83 21.09 -2.55
C GLU A 55 -1.05 20.28 -1.51
N ARG A 56 0.29 20.43 -1.51
CA ARG A 56 1.12 19.91 -0.42
C ARG A 56 0.97 20.82 0.80
N PRO A 57 0.78 20.27 2.02
CA PRO A 57 0.63 21.09 3.22
C PRO A 57 1.94 21.81 3.59
N ASP A 58 3.09 21.22 3.25
CA ASP A 58 4.42 21.83 3.37
C ASP A 58 5.38 21.28 2.30
N GLY A 59 6.67 21.63 2.39
CA GLY A 59 7.68 21.20 1.43
C GLY A 59 8.16 19.76 1.58
N GLU A 60 7.77 19.07 2.66
CA GLU A 60 8.27 17.74 3.05
C GLU A 60 7.17 16.68 3.06
N THR A 61 5.91 17.06 2.83
CA THR A 61 4.75 16.17 2.84
C THR A 61 4.12 16.08 1.46
N TRP A 62 3.75 14.88 1.03
CA TRP A 62 3.01 14.67 -0.21
C TRP A 62 1.61 15.30 -0.16
N SER A 63 1.10 15.69 -1.33
CA SER A 63 -0.31 16.08 -1.46
C SER A 63 -1.21 14.85 -1.32
N ALA A 64 -2.51 15.06 -1.14
CA ALA A 64 -3.45 13.96 -1.13
C ALA A 64 -3.49 13.20 -2.47
N LEU A 65 -3.26 13.88 -3.59
CA LEU A 65 -3.15 13.26 -4.91
C LEU A 65 -1.93 12.34 -4.97
N GLU A 66 -0.79 12.80 -4.45
CA GLU A 66 0.44 12.00 -4.43
C GLU A 66 0.32 10.75 -3.55
N TYR A 67 -0.25 10.89 -2.35
CA TYR A 67 -0.55 9.73 -1.50
C TYR A 67 -1.52 8.75 -2.17
N SER A 68 -2.55 9.24 -2.87
CA SER A 68 -3.49 8.35 -3.56
C SER A 68 -2.83 7.59 -4.73
N ALA A 69 -1.98 8.26 -5.52
CA ALA A 69 -1.22 7.63 -6.60
C ALA A 69 -0.24 6.58 -6.04
N HIS A 70 0.39 6.88 -4.90
CA HIS A 70 1.21 5.93 -4.17
C HIS A 70 0.40 4.70 -3.72
N VAL A 71 -0.75 4.88 -3.07
CA VAL A 71 -1.61 3.77 -2.61
C VAL A 71 -2.08 2.89 -3.77
N ARG A 72 -2.44 3.48 -4.92
CA ARG A 72 -2.72 2.74 -6.16
C ARG A 72 -1.56 1.83 -6.55
N ASP A 73 -0.33 2.34 -6.52
CA ASP A 73 0.84 1.57 -6.94
C ASP A 73 1.25 0.54 -5.88
N VAL A 74 1.02 0.81 -4.59
CA VAL A 74 1.10 -0.19 -3.51
C VAL A 74 0.16 -1.37 -3.80
N PHE A 75 -1.11 -1.13 -4.15
CA PHE A 75 -2.04 -2.20 -4.53
C PHE A 75 -1.51 -3.05 -5.68
N ARG A 76 -1.01 -2.41 -6.75
CA ARG A 76 -0.45 -3.10 -7.92
C ARG A 76 0.78 -3.93 -7.55
N ILE A 77 1.72 -3.36 -6.81
CA ILE A 77 2.98 -4.03 -6.44
C ILE A 77 2.71 -5.23 -5.52
N PHE A 78 1.83 -5.08 -4.53
CA PHE A 78 1.54 -6.17 -3.60
C PHE A 78 0.74 -7.30 -4.23
N LYS A 79 -0.11 -7.02 -5.21
CA LYS A 79 -0.71 -8.06 -6.06
C LYS A 79 0.36 -8.88 -6.78
N VAL A 80 1.32 -8.24 -7.45
CA VAL A 80 2.41 -8.93 -8.16
C VAL A 80 3.25 -9.78 -7.20
N ARG A 81 3.59 -9.24 -6.03
CA ARG A 81 4.35 -9.99 -5.00
C ARG A 81 3.59 -11.20 -4.49
N LEU A 82 2.29 -11.06 -4.26
CA LEU A 82 1.43 -12.18 -3.88
C LEU A 82 1.41 -13.26 -4.96
N GLU A 83 1.16 -12.88 -6.21
CA GLU A 83 1.14 -13.82 -7.35
C GLU A 83 2.46 -14.59 -7.46
N GLN A 84 3.60 -13.90 -7.34
CA GLN A 84 4.92 -14.55 -7.32
C GLN A 84 5.05 -15.56 -6.18
N MET A 85 4.60 -15.22 -4.97
CA MET A 85 4.65 -16.11 -3.80
C MET A 85 3.74 -17.33 -3.95
N LEU A 86 2.68 -17.24 -4.76
CA LEU A 86 1.78 -18.37 -5.05
C LEU A 86 2.30 -19.24 -6.18
N GLU A 87 2.95 -18.66 -7.20
CA GLU A 87 3.44 -19.36 -8.38
C GLU A 87 4.81 -20.03 -8.15
N PHE A 88 5.73 -19.34 -7.48
CA PHE A 88 7.12 -19.78 -7.32
C PHE A 88 7.43 -20.15 -5.86
N ASP A 89 8.41 -21.02 -5.68
CA ASP A 89 8.94 -21.38 -4.37
C ASP A 89 10.02 -20.38 -3.94
N ASP A 90 9.84 -19.76 -2.77
CA ASP A 90 10.74 -18.75 -2.19
C ASP A 90 11.19 -17.64 -3.20
N PRO A 91 10.27 -16.98 -3.93
CA PRO A 91 10.63 -15.94 -4.89
C PRO A 91 11.34 -14.77 -4.22
N ARG A 92 12.17 -14.11 -5.02
CA ARG A 92 12.78 -12.83 -4.69
C ARG A 92 12.10 -11.72 -5.47
N PHE A 93 11.61 -10.70 -4.78
CA PHE A 93 11.03 -9.50 -5.40
C PHE A 93 11.81 -8.25 -5.01
N GLU A 94 11.84 -7.29 -5.91
CA GLU A 94 12.60 -6.06 -5.69
C GLU A 94 11.98 -5.20 -4.58
N ASN A 95 12.87 -4.55 -3.82
CA ASN A 95 12.48 -3.41 -3.02
C ASN A 95 12.07 -2.26 -3.95
N TRP A 96 11.10 -1.49 -3.52
CA TRP A 96 10.54 -0.40 -4.31
C TRP A 96 10.92 0.93 -3.68
N ASP A 97 11.45 1.84 -4.50
CA ASP A 97 11.70 3.23 -4.13
C ASP A 97 10.48 4.05 -4.56
N GLN A 98 9.60 4.29 -3.58
CA GLN A 98 8.35 5.02 -3.77
C GLN A 98 8.59 6.49 -4.13
N ASP A 99 9.63 7.12 -3.56
CA ASP A 99 9.94 8.53 -3.79
C ASP A 99 10.49 8.73 -5.21
N ALA A 100 11.39 7.84 -5.65
CA ALA A 100 11.87 7.84 -7.03
C ALA A 100 10.74 7.62 -8.04
N THR A 101 9.74 6.80 -7.69
CA THR A 101 8.57 6.55 -8.55
C THR A 101 7.66 7.77 -8.60
N ALA A 102 7.37 8.38 -7.45
CA ALA A 102 6.55 9.59 -7.37
C ALA A 102 7.14 10.75 -8.20
N GLU A 103 8.47 10.92 -8.16
CA GLU A 103 9.18 11.89 -8.98
C GLU A 103 9.15 11.53 -10.47
N ALA A 104 9.48 10.28 -10.82
CA ALA A 104 9.56 9.83 -12.21
C ALA A 104 8.19 9.88 -12.93
N GLU A 105 7.13 9.49 -12.24
CA GLU A 105 5.76 9.48 -12.75
C GLU A 105 5.00 10.77 -12.51
N ARG A 106 5.64 11.75 -11.84
CA ARG A 106 5.09 13.08 -11.53
C ARG A 106 3.70 12.96 -10.91
N TYR A 107 3.60 12.26 -9.78
CA TYR A 107 2.32 11.95 -9.14
C TYR A 107 1.41 13.18 -8.97
N ASN A 108 1.96 14.34 -8.57
CA ASN A 108 1.15 15.55 -8.37
C ASN A 108 0.66 16.22 -9.68
N ASP A 109 1.19 15.82 -10.84
CA ASP A 109 0.76 16.28 -12.16
C ASP A 109 -0.30 15.35 -12.79
N GLN A 110 -0.63 14.23 -12.14
CA GLN A 110 -1.61 13.28 -12.65
C GLN A 110 -3.04 13.84 -12.54
N ASP A 111 -3.95 13.31 -13.35
CA ASP A 111 -5.36 13.69 -13.30
C ASP A 111 -6.07 12.97 -12.12
N PRO A 112 -6.66 13.70 -11.14
CA PRO A 112 -7.29 13.08 -9.98
C PRO A 112 -8.38 12.06 -10.33
N ALA A 113 -9.16 12.30 -11.38
CA ALA A 113 -10.22 11.37 -11.80
C ALA A 113 -9.64 10.07 -12.36
N THR A 114 -8.54 10.14 -13.10
CA THR A 114 -7.79 8.98 -13.58
C THR A 114 -7.21 8.20 -12.40
N VAL A 115 -6.56 8.89 -11.43
CA VAL A 115 -6.00 8.24 -10.24
C VAL A 115 -7.10 7.55 -9.42
N ALA A 116 -8.27 8.17 -9.25
CA ALA A 116 -9.40 7.58 -8.53
C ALA A 116 -9.90 6.27 -9.18
N SER A 117 -10.05 6.28 -10.51
CA SER A 117 -10.46 5.09 -11.27
C SER A 117 -9.43 3.97 -11.12
N GLU A 118 -8.16 4.29 -11.36
CA GLU A 118 -7.10 3.29 -11.33
C GLU A 118 -6.83 2.74 -9.91
N LEU A 119 -6.96 3.56 -8.87
CA LEU A 119 -6.88 3.14 -7.48
C LEU A 119 -8.00 2.15 -7.17
N SER A 120 -9.23 2.46 -7.58
CA SER A 120 -10.39 1.58 -7.38
C SER A 120 -10.22 0.24 -8.09
N ASP A 121 -9.74 0.25 -9.33
CA ASP A 121 -9.46 -0.97 -10.10
C ASP A 121 -8.36 -1.80 -9.45
N ALA A 122 -7.23 -1.16 -9.07
CA ALA A 122 -6.12 -1.84 -8.41
C ALA A 122 -6.52 -2.43 -7.05
N ALA A 123 -7.35 -1.71 -6.28
CA ALA A 123 -7.90 -2.19 -5.01
C ALA A 123 -8.78 -3.43 -5.21
N ALA A 124 -9.66 -3.42 -6.20
CA ALA A 124 -10.50 -4.57 -6.53
C ALA A 124 -9.66 -5.79 -6.93
N GLU A 125 -8.64 -5.59 -7.77
CA GLU A 125 -7.75 -6.66 -8.21
C GLU A 125 -6.95 -7.27 -7.06
N VAL A 126 -6.32 -6.45 -6.21
CA VAL A 126 -5.51 -6.97 -5.08
C VAL A 126 -6.39 -7.60 -4.00
N ALA A 127 -7.58 -7.05 -3.72
CA ALA A 127 -8.52 -7.64 -2.78
C ALA A 127 -8.97 -9.04 -3.25
N ASN A 128 -9.34 -9.18 -4.53
CA ASN A 128 -9.71 -10.47 -5.10
C ASN A 128 -8.54 -11.47 -5.09
N ALA A 129 -7.32 -11.00 -5.33
CA ALA A 129 -6.12 -11.84 -5.27
C ALA A 129 -5.91 -12.40 -3.85
N PHE A 130 -6.03 -11.59 -2.80
CA PHE A 130 -5.93 -12.05 -1.41
C PHE A 130 -7.10 -12.96 -1.00
N GLU A 131 -8.33 -12.63 -1.41
CA GLU A 131 -9.53 -13.42 -1.08
C GLU A 131 -9.49 -14.84 -1.62
N THR A 132 -8.85 -15.05 -2.77
CA THR A 132 -8.76 -16.35 -3.44
C THR A 132 -7.58 -17.21 -2.98
N VAL A 133 -6.73 -16.72 -2.07
CA VAL A 133 -5.59 -17.47 -1.54
C VAL A 133 -6.07 -18.70 -0.76
N PRO A 134 -5.69 -19.93 -1.17
CA PRO A 134 -6.00 -21.13 -0.39
C PRO A 134 -5.34 -21.09 0.98
N GLU A 135 -6.02 -21.57 2.02
CA GLU A 135 -5.50 -21.58 3.39
C GLU A 135 -4.12 -22.25 3.51
N GLY A 136 -3.92 -23.35 2.79
CA GLY A 136 -2.63 -24.07 2.75
C GLY A 136 -1.48 -23.29 2.10
N SER A 137 -1.77 -22.22 1.37
CA SER A 137 -0.76 -21.36 0.71
C SER A 137 -0.37 -20.15 1.54
N ARG A 138 -1.04 -19.85 2.66
CA ARG A 138 -0.79 -18.65 3.48
C ARG A 138 0.61 -18.62 4.12
N GLN A 139 1.24 -19.78 4.26
CA GLN A 139 2.60 -19.91 4.79
C GLN A 139 3.69 -19.99 3.69
N ARG A 140 3.32 -19.87 2.41
CA ARG A 140 4.31 -19.73 1.33
C ARG A 140 5.14 -18.46 1.55
N ARG A 141 6.43 -18.56 1.26
CA ARG A 141 7.45 -17.58 1.64
C ARG A 141 7.92 -16.78 0.44
N GLY A 142 8.43 -15.58 0.69
CA GLY A 142 9.06 -14.70 -0.29
C GLY A 142 10.10 -13.79 0.38
N LEU A 143 11.06 -13.31 -0.39
CA LEU A 143 12.16 -12.48 0.09
C LEU A 143 12.26 -11.19 -0.71
N ARG A 144 12.12 -10.04 -0.03
CA ARG A 144 12.37 -8.75 -0.65
C ARG A 144 13.88 -8.52 -0.81
N SER A 145 14.31 -7.81 -1.84
CA SER A 145 15.74 -7.63 -2.13
C SER A 145 16.54 -6.88 -1.05
N ASP A 146 15.87 -6.21 -0.12
CA ASP A 146 16.46 -5.60 1.10
C ASP A 146 16.73 -6.60 2.24
N GLY A 147 16.37 -7.89 2.07
CA GLY A 147 16.56 -8.95 3.05
C GLY A 147 15.33 -9.25 3.92
N SER A 148 14.25 -8.49 3.79
CA SER A 148 13.01 -8.73 4.53
C SER A 148 12.30 -9.99 4.03
N ALA A 149 12.03 -10.93 4.92
CA ALA A 149 11.35 -12.19 4.60
C ALA A 149 9.89 -12.15 5.04
N PHE A 150 9.00 -12.67 4.19
CA PHE A 150 7.57 -12.73 4.44
C PHE A 150 7.01 -14.12 4.20
N THR A 151 5.99 -14.52 4.96
CA THR A 151 4.94 -15.42 4.48
C THR A 151 3.84 -14.62 3.79
N VAL A 152 2.98 -15.27 2.99
CA VAL A 152 1.80 -14.61 2.37
C VAL A 152 0.95 -13.91 3.44
N GLU A 153 0.79 -14.54 4.59
CA GLU A 153 0.06 -13.96 5.72
C GLU A 153 0.72 -12.70 6.29
N SER A 154 2.01 -12.74 6.58
CA SER A 154 2.73 -11.55 7.06
C SER A 154 2.83 -10.45 6.00
N LEU A 155 2.88 -10.81 4.71
CA LEU A 155 2.87 -9.85 3.61
C LEU A 155 1.54 -9.10 3.59
N ALA A 156 0.40 -9.78 3.79
CA ALA A 156 -0.92 -9.18 3.82
C ALA A 156 -1.09 -8.20 4.99
N ALA A 157 -0.62 -8.57 6.19
CA ALA A 157 -0.67 -7.71 7.36
C ALA A 157 0.28 -6.49 7.24
N TYR A 158 1.47 -6.69 6.67
CA TYR A 158 2.41 -5.61 6.36
C TYR A 158 1.86 -4.65 5.30
N PHE A 159 1.30 -5.20 4.23
CA PHE A 159 0.67 -4.48 3.14
C PHE A 159 -0.41 -3.52 3.64
N ILE A 160 -1.39 -4.04 4.38
CA ILE A 160 -2.60 -3.27 4.67
C ILE A 160 -2.37 -2.08 5.62
N HIS A 161 -1.26 -2.10 6.37
CA HIS A 161 -0.83 -0.95 7.17
C HIS A 161 -0.67 0.30 6.30
N ASP A 162 -0.04 0.17 5.14
CA ASP A 162 0.39 1.30 4.31
C ASP A 162 -0.80 2.10 3.72
N PRO A 163 -1.79 1.47 3.05
CA PRO A 163 -3.00 2.18 2.63
C PRO A 163 -3.78 2.82 3.80
N ILE A 164 -3.84 2.17 4.96
CA ILE A 164 -4.51 2.70 6.15
C ILE A 164 -3.75 3.91 6.71
N HIS A 165 -2.42 3.83 6.75
CA HIS A 165 -1.56 4.90 7.23
C HIS A 165 -1.67 6.14 6.34
N HIS A 166 -1.58 5.97 5.02
CA HIS A 166 -1.68 7.12 4.11
C HIS A 166 -3.08 7.73 4.04
N LEU A 167 -4.13 6.95 4.31
CA LEU A 167 -5.46 7.53 4.49
C LEU A 167 -5.54 8.37 5.78
N HIS A 168 -4.84 7.96 6.84
CA HIS A 168 -4.72 8.75 8.08
C HIS A 168 -3.96 10.06 7.83
N ASP A 169 -2.85 10.03 7.08
CA ASP A 169 -2.03 11.21 6.75
C ASP A 169 -2.83 12.36 6.11
N VAL A 170 -3.88 12.02 5.34
CA VAL A 170 -4.72 12.99 4.63
C VAL A 170 -6.06 13.29 5.32
N SER A 171 -6.35 12.64 6.46
CA SER A 171 -7.62 12.77 7.18
C SER A 171 -7.50 13.43 8.56
N ALA A 172 -6.28 13.62 9.06
CA ALA A 172 -5.99 14.21 10.36
C ALA A 172 -6.14 15.74 10.41
#